data_AF-A0A840Q2C4-F1
#
_entry.id   AF-A0A840Q2C4-F1
#
_cell.length_a   1.000
_cell.length_b   1.000
_cell.length_c   1.000
_cell.angle_alpha   90.00
_cell.angle_beta   90.00
_cell.angle_gamma   90.00
#
_symmetry.space_group_name_H-M   'P 1'
#
loop_
_entity.id
_entity.type
_entity.pdbx_description
1 polymer ?
#
loop_
_entity_poly.entity_id
_entity_poly.type
_entity_poly.pdbx_seq_one_letter_code
_entity_poly.pdbx_strand_id
1 'polypeptide(L)'
;MSAEERAQVGTPAGPEVFVDEGLRFQNFTHARFYWTPDTDVTVVRGMIYSRFVELGGHDKLGVPITDELASSGGGRYSDFRTRDGVIHSAIYWSPRTGAHLVSGRILEHFRELGEDAHFGYPTTDTRYTPDNFGVYNHFVTPDSQRENASIYWTQPSGPNAVQGAIREKWAASGWERGPLGYPTTDELTAPDGVGRYNQFNGDGVFPAGIVWSPQTGAHSVQGVIAQRYIEQSGPGGVLGYPTTDELGTPDGRGRFNHFTGTGGASIYWTPRTGAHEVYGGIRVRWSQLGWERSYLGYPVTGEYGTEQGRASEFEHGFVEWHRDNGAVVDFPKR
;
A
#
# COMPACT_ATOMS: atom_id res chain seq x y z
N MET A 1 -14.20 36.60 22.31
CA MET A 1 -15.29 35.92 21.59
C MET A 1 -16.29 36.90 21.01
N SER A 2 -16.32 37.00 19.67
CA SER A 2 -17.36 37.65 18.87
C SER A 2 -18.71 36.94 19.00
N ALA A 3 -19.79 37.55 18.49
CA ALA A 3 -21.11 36.91 18.48
C ALA A 3 -21.14 35.63 17.64
N GLU A 4 -20.39 35.61 16.55
CA GLU A 4 -20.27 34.46 15.64
C GLU A 4 -19.51 33.30 16.30
N GLU A 5 -18.44 33.60 17.03
CA GLU A 5 -17.70 32.59 17.82
C GLU A 5 -18.57 32.01 18.94
N ARG A 6 -19.42 32.81 19.58
CA ARG A 6 -20.37 32.31 20.60
C ARG A 6 -21.41 31.37 20.00
N ALA A 7 -21.90 31.65 18.79
CA ALA A 7 -22.83 30.76 18.12
C ALA A 7 -22.18 29.40 17.78
N GLN A 8 -20.90 29.40 17.41
CA GLN A 8 -20.17 28.18 17.05
C GLN A 8 -19.86 27.27 18.25
N VAL A 9 -19.55 27.83 19.42
CA VAL A 9 -19.26 27.03 20.62
C VAL A 9 -20.48 26.76 21.50
N GLY A 10 -21.47 27.65 21.43
CA GLY A 10 -22.70 27.60 22.21
C GLY A 10 -22.53 28.07 23.66
N THR A 11 -23.35 27.52 24.56
CA THR A 11 -23.39 27.94 25.98
C THR A 11 -22.59 26.99 26.88
N PRO A 12 -22.10 27.46 28.03
CA PRO A 12 -21.48 26.58 29.02
C PRO A 12 -22.43 25.42 29.40
N ALA A 13 -21.93 24.20 29.31
CA ALA A 13 -22.65 22.96 29.59
C ALA A 13 -22.23 22.32 30.94
N GLY A 14 -21.55 23.10 31.79
CA GLY A 14 -21.09 22.66 33.10
C GLY A 14 -20.09 23.64 33.73
N PRO A 15 -19.72 23.41 35.00
CA PRO A 15 -18.66 24.18 35.65
C PRO A 15 -17.29 23.88 35.02
N GLU A 16 -16.31 24.73 35.35
CA GLU A 16 -14.90 24.43 35.14
C GLU A 16 -14.51 23.16 35.92
N VAL A 17 -13.77 22.28 35.25
CA VAL A 17 -13.24 21.03 35.81
C VAL A 17 -11.74 21.17 35.96
N PHE A 18 -11.24 20.79 37.13
CA PHE A 18 -9.82 20.80 37.47
C PHE A 18 -9.29 19.38 37.39
N VAL A 19 -8.26 19.18 36.60
CA VAL A 19 -7.55 17.92 36.43
C VAL A 19 -6.19 18.04 37.11
N ASP A 20 -5.53 16.91 37.35
CA ASP A 20 -4.17 16.86 37.87
C ASP A 20 -3.22 17.72 37.01
N GLU A 21 -2.12 18.21 37.61
CA GLU A 21 -1.08 19.02 36.94
C GLU A 21 -1.51 20.43 36.51
N GLY A 22 -2.67 20.91 37.00
CA GLY A 22 -3.12 22.30 36.77
C GLY A 22 -3.89 22.50 35.46
N LEU A 23 -4.13 21.44 34.70
CA LEU A 23 -5.03 21.46 33.54
C LEU A 23 -6.47 21.74 33.99
N ARG A 24 -7.10 22.67 33.29
CA ARG A 24 -8.51 23.04 33.46
C ARG A 24 -9.23 22.85 32.14
N PHE A 25 -10.49 22.45 32.22
CA PHE A 25 -11.35 22.48 31.06
C PHE A 25 -12.79 22.85 31.41
N GLN A 26 -13.51 23.40 30.43
CA GLN A 26 -14.94 23.65 30.54
C GLN A 26 -15.66 23.14 29.30
N ASN A 27 -16.74 22.41 29.53
CA ASN A 27 -17.63 21.95 28.46
C ASN A 27 -18.57 23.08 28.04
N PHE A 28 -18.75 23.21 26.73
CA PHE A 28 -19.79 23.98 26.08
C PHE A 28 -20.64 23.03 25.25
N THR A 29 -21.82 23.47 24.81
CA THR A 29 -22.73 22.61 24.03
C THR A 29 -22.10 22.09 22.74
N HIS A 30 -21.20 22.84 22.10
CA HIS A 30 -20.56 22.45 20.83
C HIS A 30 -19.02 22.54 20.86
N ALA A 31 -18.43 22.68 22.05
CA ALA A 31 -16.99 22.80 22.19
C ALA A 31 -16.51 22.38 23.58
N ARG A 32 -15.20 22.21 23.72
CA ARG A 32 -14.53 22.16 25.02
C ARG A 32 -13.31 23.05 25.00
N PHE A 33 -13.21 23.85 26.05
CA PHE A 33 -12.15 24.83 26.27
C PHE A 33 -11.14 24.20 27.23
N TYR A 34 -9.87 24.29 26.93
CA TYR A 34 -8.75 23.74 27.70
C TYR A 34 -7.73 24.83 28.00
N TRP A 35 -7.19 24.87 29.21
CA TRP A 35 -6.11 25.80 29.57
C TRP A 35 -5.37 25.32 30.82
N THR A 36 -4.15 25.82 31.03
CA THR A 36 -3.45 25.79 32.33
C THR A 36 -3.25 27.23 32.82
N PRO A 37 -2.78 27.47 34.05
CA PRO A 37 -2.41 28.82 34.50
C PRO A 37 -1.34 29.50 33.62
N ASP A 38 -0.54 28.70 32.91
CA ASP A 38 0.62 29.15 32.15
C ASP A 38 0.39 29.14 30.63
N THR A 39 -0.76 28.65 30.15
CA THR A 39 -1.09 28.59 28.72
C THR A 39 -2.31 29.43 28.38
N ASP A 40 -2.39 29.84 27.12
CA ASP A 40 -3.63 30.34 26.55
C ASP A 40 -4.71 29.24 26.48
N VAL A 41 -5.95 29.67 26.23
CA VAL A 41 -7.10 28.77 26.06
C VAL A 41 -7.08 28.16 24.67
N THR A 42 -7.12 26.83 24.60
CA THR A 42 -7.31 26.06 23.38
C THR A 42 -8.73 25.53 23.28
N VAL A 43 -9.35 25.67 22.12
CA VAL A 43 -10.76 25.31 21.89
C VAL A 43 -10.87 24.22 20.82
N VAL A 44 -11.46 23.09 21.21
CA VAL A 44 -11.89 22.05 20.27
C VAL A 44 -13.39 22.19 20.09
N ARG A 45 -13.87 22.30 18.85
CA ARG A 45 -15.29 22.57 18.55
C ARG A 45 -15.82 21.76 17.36
N GLY A 46 -17.13 21.89 17.13
CA GLY A 46 -17.81 21.36 15.95
C GLY A 46 -17.72 19.83 15.82
N MET A 47 -17.50 19.36 14.59
CA MET A 47 -17.45 17.92 14.30
C MET A 47 -16.20 17.25 14.87
N ILE A 48 -15.08 17.98 14.94
CA ILE A 48 -13.85 17.50 15.59
C ILE A 48 -14.10 17.29 17.08
N TYR A 49 -14.77 18.24 17.76
CA TYR A 49 -15.15 18.09 19.16
C TYR A 49 -16.07 16.89 19.39
N SER A 50 -17.09 16.74 18.54
CA SER A 50 -18.03 15.62 18.65
C SER A 50 -17.28 14.28 18.61
N ARG A 51 -16.38 14.13 17.62
CA ARG A 51 -15.55 12.91 17.50
C ARG A 51 -14.57 12.74 18.65
N PHE A 52 -13.92 13.82 19.08
CA PHE A 52 -13.01 13.81 20.21
C PHE A 52 -13.67 13.27 21.48
N VAL A 53 -14.89 13.72 21.80
CA VAL A 53 -15.65 13.24 22.97
C VAL A 53 -16.04 11.77 22.82
N GLU A 54 -16.51 11.35 21.65
CA GLU A 54 -16.85 9.95 21.37
C GLU A 54 -15.67 9.00 21.59
N LEU A 55 -14.45 9.45 21.26
CA LEU A 55 -13.22 8.68 21.43
C LEU A 55 -12.66 8.70 22.87
N GLY A 56 -13.39 9.27 23.82
CA GLY A 56 -12.99 9.36 25.23
C GLY A 56 -12.24 10.65 25.60
N GLY A 57 -12.17 11.61 24.68
CA GLY A 57 -11.59 12.93 24.92
C GLY A 57 -10.12 12.90 25.35
N HIS A 58 -9.76 13.84 26.22
CA HIS A 58 -8.36 14.03 26.62
C HIS A 58 -7.76 12.86 27.38
N ASP A 59 -8.58 12.02 28.03
CA ASP A 59 -8.11 10.82 28.72
C ASP A 59 -7.55 9.76 27.75
N LYS A 60 -8.00 9.79 26.48
CA LYS A 60 -7.58 8.84 25.44
C LYS A 60 -6.65 9.45 24.40
N LEU A 61 -6.96 10.67 23.95
CA LEU A 61 -6.25 11.31 22.85
C LEU A 61 -5.23 12.35 23.32
N GLY A 62 -5.29 12.74 24.59
CA GLY A 62 -4.48 13.82 25.13
C GLY A 62 -5.14 15.19 25.02
N VAL A 63 -4.45 16.20 25.53
CA VAL A 63 -4.94 17.57 25.53
C VAL A 63 -4.78 18.21 24.14
N PRO A 64 -5.75 18.99 23.67
CA PRO A 64 -5.58 19.74 22.44
C PRO A 64 -4.49 20.79 22.62
N ILE A 65 -3.64 20.95 21.60
CA ILE A 65 -2.54 21.92 21.60
C ILE A 65 -2.69 22.98 20.52
N THR A 66 -3.65 22.80 19.62
CA THR A 66 -4.06 23.78 18.63
C THR A 66 -5.57 23.98 18.74
N ASP A 67 -6.03 25.19 18.40
CA ASP A 67 -7.41 25.36 18.01
C ASP A 67 -7.71 24.55 16.73
N GLU A 68 -8.94 24.62 16.26
CA GLU A 68 -9.31 24.10 14.94
C GLU A 68 -8.62 24.90 13.83
N LEU A 69 -7.61 24.30 13.22
CA LEU A 69 -6.81 24.90 12.14
C LEU A 69 -7.38 24.51 10.77
N ALA A 70 -7.20 25.38 9.78
CA ALA A 70 -7.46 25.03 8.39
C ALA A 70 -6.41 24.03 7.90
N SER A 71 -6.86 22.95 7.25
CA SER A 71 -5.97 22.00 6.58
C SER A 71 -5.75 22.40 5.12
N SER A 72 -4.70 21.88 4.50
CA SER A 72 -4.22 22.31 3.17
C SER A 72 -5.22 22.02 2.03
N GLY A 73 -6.06 21.00 2.18
CA GLY A 73 -7.12 20.58 1.25
C GLY A 73 -8.50 21.20 1.50
N GLY A 74 -8.60 22.22 2.37
CA GLY A 74 -9.83 23.00 2.60
C GLY A 74 -10.69 22.54 3.78
N GLY A 75 -10.27 21.48 4.47
CA GLY A 75 -10.87 20.94 5.69
C GLY A 75 -10.33 21.61 6.94
N ARG A 76 -10.44 20.89 8.06
CA ARG A 76 -10.01 21.35 9.39
C ARG A 76 -9.30 20.23 10.14
N TYR A 77 -8.42 20.58 11.06
CA TYR A 77 -7.84 19.62 12.00
C TYR A 77 -7.53 20.24 13.35
N SER A 78 -7.39 19.39 14.36
CA SER A 78 -6.83 19.75 15.66
C SER A 78 -5.82 18.70 16.10
N ASP A 79 -4.70 19.16 16.67
CA ASP A 79 -3.66 18.30 17.21
C ASP A 79 -3.84 18.08 18.70
N PHE A 80 -3.57 16.84 19.13
CA PHE A 80 -3.67 16.41 20.51
C PHE A 80 -2.33 15.83 20.97
N ARG A 81 -1.93 16.24 22.17
CA ARG A 81 -0.69 15.82 22.82
C ARG A 81 -1.04 14.96 24.02
N THR A 82 -0.53 13.74 24.02
CA THR A 82 -0.63 12.81 25.16
C THR A 82 0.32 13.23 26.29
N ARG A 83 0.13 12.64 27.48
CA ARG A 83 0.83 13.03 28.72
C ARG A 83 2.36 12.86 28.66
N ASP A 84 2.86 12.06 27.73
CA ASP A 84 4.28 11.88 27.42
C ASP A 84 4.90 13.02 26.61
N GLY A 85 4.12 14.03 26.24
CA GLY A 85 4.59 15.27 25.61
C GLY A 85 4.74 15.20 24.09
N VAL A 86 4.43 14.06 23.46
CA VAL A 86 4.57 13.86 22.02
C VAL A 86 3.20 14.02 21.33
N ILE A 87 3.19 14.64 20.15
CA ILE A 87 1.97 14.69 19.31
C ILE A 87 1.76 13.30 18.76
N HIS A 88 0.81 12.57 19.35
CA HIS A 88 0.49 11.22 18.92
C HIS A 88 -0.86 11.14 18.21
N SER A 89 -1.63 12.22 18.11
CA SER A 89 -2.88 12.18 17.36
C SER A 89 -3.35 13.53 16.85
N ALA A 90 -4.10 13.47 15.75
CA ALA A 90 -4.84 14.57 15.20
C ALA A 90 -6.20 14.05 14.74
N ILE A 91 -7.22 14.89 14.82
CA ILE A 91 -8.52 14.60 14.21
C ILE A 91 -8.66 15.53 13.01
N TYR A 92 -8.77 14.94 11.83
CA TYR A 92 -9.03 15.66 10.58
C TYR A 92 -10.51 15.60 10.24
N TRP A 93 -11.05 16.71 9.77
CA TRP A 93 -12.42 16.83 9.31
C TRP A 93 -12.48 17.39 7.89
N SER A 94 -13.37 16.82 7.08
CA SER A 94 -13.81 17.42 5.82
C SER A 94 -15.32 17.27 5.64
N PRO A 95 -15.96 18.10 4.80
CA PRO A 95 -17.35 17.90 4.42
C PRO A 95 -17.62 16.53 3.77
N ARG A 96 -16.61 15.93 3.12
CA ARG A 96 -16.75 14.66 2.40
C ARG A 96 -16.64 13.44 3.31
N THR A 97 -15.79 13.48 4.32
CA THR A 97 -15.46 12.31 5.13
C THR A 97 -15.97 12.39 6.56
N GLY A 98 -16.31 13.58 7.06
CA GLY A 98 -16.53 13.78 8.49
C GLY A 98 -15.21 13.82 9.27
N ALA A 99 -15.28 13.73 10.59
CA ALA A 99 -14.13 13.83 11.48
C ALA A 99 -13.58 12.44 11.82
N HIS A 100 -12.28 12.22 11.61
CA HIS A 100 -11.60 10.95 11.88
C HIS A 100 -10.24 11.14 12.52
N LEU A 101 -9.90 10.24 13.44
CA LEU A 101 -8.62 10.19 14.13
C LEU A 101 -7.52 9.62 13.23
N VAL A 102 -6.38 10.30 13.19
CA VAL A 102 -5.11 9.79 12.65
C VAL A 102 -4.06 9.88 13.75
N SER A 103 -3.39 8.76 14.06
CA SER A 103 -2.49 8.69 15.21
C SER A 103 -1.16 7.97 14.96
N GLY A 104 -0.21 8.23 15.86
CA GLY A 104 1.12 7.63 15.89
C GLY A 104 1.91 7.84 14.61
N ARG A 105 2.64 6.80 14.20
CA ARG A 105 3.49 6.81 12.99
C ARG A 105 2.71 6.99 11.70
N ILE A 106 1.41 6.67 11.68
CA ILE A 106 0.56 6.94 10.52
C ILE A 106 0.35 8.44 10.35
N LEU A 107 0.13 9.18 11.44
CA LEU A 107 -0.01 10.64 11.39
C LEU A 107 1.26 11.30 10.88
N GLU A 108 2.42 10.90 11.40
CA GLU A 108 3.73 11.40 10.96
C GLU A 108 3.90 11.22 9.44
N HIS A 109 3.66 9.99 8.95
CA HIS A 109 3.79 9.68 7.52
C HIS A 109 2.75 10.39 6.65
N PHE A 110 1.50 10.46 7.10
CA PHE A 110 0.44 11.18 6.41
C PHE A 110 0.82 12.66 6.18
N ARG A 111 1.52 13.28 7.13
CA ARG A 111 2.04 14.65 6.99
C ARG A 111 3.17 14.75 5.99
N GLU A 112 4.09 13.78 5.99
CA GLU A 112 5.21 13.72 5.04
C GLU A 112 4.75 13.54 3.59
N LEU A 113 3.64 12.82 3.37
CA LEU A 113 3.02 12.65 2.05
C LEU A 113 2.28 13.89 1.53
N GLY A 114 2.33 15.02 2.25
CA GLY A 114 1.68 16.27 1.85
C GLY A 114 0.24 16.41 2.34
N GLU A 115 -0.08 15.74 3.45
CA GLU A 115 -1.37 15.78 4.16
C GLU A 115 -2.58 15.58 3.23
N ASP A 116 -3.64 16.34 3.48
CA ASP A 116 -4.94 16.23 2.87
C ASP A 116 -5.01 16.84 1.46
N ALA A 117 -4.17 17.82 1.13
CA ALA A 117 -4.13 18.38 -0.22
C ALA A 117 -3.66 17.37 -1.27
N HIS A 118 -2.77 16.44 -0.90
CA HIS A 118 -2.19 15.48 -1.84
C HIS A 118 -2.72 14.07 -1.62
N PHE A 119 -2.78 13.60 -0.37
CA PHE A 119 -3.19 12.23 -0.06
C PHE A 119 -4.69 12.11 0.24
N GLY A 120 -5.35 13.23 0.54
CA GLY A 120 -6.78 13.29 0.83
C GLY A 120 -7.12 13.09 2.31
N TYR A 121 -8.41 12.87 2.61
CA TYR A 121 -8.89 12.81 3.99
C TYR A 121 -9.09 11.38 4.49
N PRO A 122 -8.85 11.13 5.79
CA PRO A 122 -9.19 9.86 6.41
C PRO A 122 -10.71 9.62 6.37
N THR A 123 -11.09 8.36 6.17
CA THR A 123 -12.47 7.85 6.22
C THR A 123 -12.72 6.91 7.39
N THR A 124 -11.67 6.55 8.12
CA THR A 124 -11.73 5.77 9.35
C THR A 124 -10.84 6.42 10.40
N ASP A 125 -11.15 6.19 11.67
CA ASP A 125 -10.16 6.37 12.73
C ASP A 125 -9.01 5.38 12.59
N THR A 126 -7.88 5.68 13.23
CA THR A 126 -6.78 4.72 13.37
C THR A 126 -7.25 3.53 14.18
N ARG A 127 -7.12 2.34 13.60
CA ARG A 127 -7.60 1.09 14.18
C ARG A 127 -6.57 -0.02 14.00
N TYR A 128 -6.57 -0.99 14.91
CA TYR A 128 -5.80 -2.21 14.74
C TYR A 128 -6.28 -2.99 13.51
N THR A 129 -5.35 -3.63 12.82
CA THR A 129 -5.70 -4.59 11.79
C THR A 129 -6.47 -5.77 12.41
N PRO A 130 -7.37 -6.41 11.66
CA PRO A 130 -8.14 -7.55 12.14
C PRO A 130 -7.32 -8.71 12.74
N ASP A 131 -6.06 -8.91 12.33
CA ASP A 131 -5.12 -9.89 12.90
C ASP A 131 -4.33 -9.35 14.14
N ASN A 132 -4.57 -8.09 14.52
CA ASN A 132 -3.97 -7.38 15.63
C ASN A 132 -2.45 -7.21 15.55
N PHE A 133 -1.88 -7.27 14.35
CA PHE A 133 -0.43 -7.10 14.14
C PHE A 133 -0.02 -5.66 13.78
N GLY A 134 -0.85 -4.95 13.02
CA GLY A 134 -0.61 -3.57 12.60
C GLY A 134 -1.72 -2.62 13.01
N VAL A 135 -1.57 -1.35 12.63
CA VAL A 135 -2.65 -0.35 12.66
C VAL A 135 -2.79 0.29 11.29
N TYR A 136 -3.96 0.86 11.00
CA TYR A 136 -4.21 1.49 9.71
C TYR A 136 -5.29 2.57 9.76
N ASN A 137 -5.29 3.40 8.71
CA ASN A 137 -6.38 4.28 8.33
C ASN A 137 -6.71 4.06 6.84
N HIS A 138 -8.00 4.15 6.49
CA HIS A 138 -8.41 4.33 5.09
C HIS A 138 -8.60 5.82 4.78
N PHE A 139 -8.40 6.16 3.50
CA PHE A 139 -8.44 7.52 2.99
C PHE A 139 -9.15 7.56 1.64
N VAL A 140 -9.61 8.76 1.28
CA VAL A 140 -10.18 9.08 -0.01
C VAL A 140 -9.36 10.22 -0.62
N THR A 141 -8.62 9.94 -1.71
CA THR A 141 -7.75 10.92 -2.37
C THR A 141 -8.56 12.05 -3.02
N PRO A 142 -7.98 13.24 -3.27
CA PRO A 142 -8.73 14.40 -3.75
C PRO A 142 -9.57 14.13 -5.01
N ASP A 143 -9.02 13.34 -5.94
CA ASP A 143 -9.60 12.97 -7.24
C ASP A 143 -10.63 11.82 -7.19
N SER A 144 -10.77 11.12 -6.06
CA SER A 144 -11.67 9.98 -5.92
C SER A 144 -12.96 10.31 -5.17
N GLN A 145 -14.07 9.67 -5.52
CA GLN A 145 -15.35 9.74 -4.78
C GLN A 145 -15.52 8.60 -3.77
N ARG A 146 -14.62 7.61 -3.76
CA ARG A 146 -14.68 6.43 -2.89
C ARG A 146 -13.32 6.16 -2.26
N GLU A 147 -13.29 5.45 -1.14
CA GLU A 147 -12.03 5.04 -0.51
C GLU A 147 -11.11 4.34 -1.51
N ASN A 148 -9.95 4.94 -1.74
CA ASN A 148 -8.96 4.46 -2.70
C ASN A 148 -7.53 4.63 -2.21
N ALA A 149 -7.32 5.03 -0.95
CA ALA A 149 -6.00 5.10 -0.34
C ALA A 149 -6.03 4.52 1.08
N SER A 150 -4.88 4.02 1.54
CA SER A 150 -4.70 3.52 2.90
C SER A 150 -3.26 3.68 3.33
N ILE A 151 -3.06 3.96 4.61
CA ILE A 151 -1.74 3.90 5.24
C ILE A 151 -1.82 2.81 6.30
N TYR A 152 -0.92 1.84 6.20
CA TYR A 152 -0.75 0.77 7.18
C TYR A 152 0.59 0.95 7.87
N TRP A 153 0.62 0.72 9.17
CA TRP A 153 1.85 0.68 9.94
C TRP A 153 2.04 -0.69 10.57
N THR A 154 3.26 -1.22 10.45
CA THR A 154 3.72 -2.36 11.25
C THR A 154 5.10 -2.06 11.82
N GLN A 155 5.47 -2.71 12.92
CA GLN A 155 6.78 -2.51 13.53
C GLN A 155 7.96 -2.84 12.59
N PRO A 156 7.92 -3.91 11.77
CA PRO A 156 9.04 -4.22 10.87
C PRO A 156 9.20 -3.27 9.69
N SER A 157 8.11 -2.77 9.10
CA SER A 157 8.17 -1.98 7.85
C SER A 157 7.86 -0.49 8.02
N GLY A 158 7.41 -0.05 9.18
CA GLY A 158 6.96 1.32 9.38
C GLY A 158 5.65 1.62 8.64
N PRO A 159 5.29 2.90 8.50
CA PRO A 159 4.08 3.34 7.81
C PRO A 159 4.29 3.28 6.30
N ASN A 160 3.32 2.71 5.57
CA ASN A 160 3.38 2.56 4.12
C ASN A 160 2.01 2.82 3.50
N ALA A 161 1.99 3.66 2.47
CA ALA A 161 0.83 4.06 1.71
C ALA A 161 0.58 3.16 0.49
N VAL A 162 -0.67 2.73 0.34
CA VAL A 162 -1.15 1.95 -0.81
C VAL A 162 -2.38 2.65 -1.37
N GLN A 163 -2.39 2.95 -2.67
CA GLN A 163 -3.46 3.73 -3.29
C GLN A 163 -3.90 3.20 -4.66
N GLY A 164 -5.01 3.76 -5.16
CA GLY A 164 -5.56 3.51 -6.48
C GLY A 164 -5.79 2.03 -6.80
N ALA A 165 -5.46 1.66 -8.03
CA ALA A 165 -5.64 0.30 -8.54
C ALA A 165 -4.82 -0.75 -7.77
N ILE A 166 -3.66 -0.36 -7.22
CA ILE A 166 -2.84 -1.25 -6.38
C ILE A 166 -3.58 -1.61 -5.09
N ARG A 167 -4.14 -0.60 -4.39
CA ARG A 167 -4.94 -0.83 -3.19
C ARG A 167 -6.17 -1.68 -3.49
N GLU A 168 -6.88 -1.38 -4.58
CA GLU A 168 -8.06 -2.15 -4.98
C GLU A 168 -7.72 -3.62 -5.24
N LYS A 169 -6.56 -3.88 -5.86
CA LYS A 169 -6.07 -5.23 -6.06
C LYS A 169 -5.73 -5.93 -4.74
N TRP A 170 -5.02 -5.26 -3.85
CA TRP A 170 -4.67 -5.80 -2.54
C TRP A 170 -5.91 -6.13 -1.70
N ALA A 171 -6.92 -5.25 -1.74
CA ALA A 171 -8.21 -5.47 -1.12
C ALA A 171 -8.92 -6.72 -1.67
N ALA A 172 -8.94 -6.89 -2.99
CA ALA A 172 -9.52 -8.07 -3.64
C ALA A 172 -8.77 -9.37 -3.30
N SER A 173 -7.48 -9.27 -2.98
CA SER A 173 -6.65 -10.39 -2.54
C SER A 173 -6.76 -10.71 -1.04
N GLY A 174 -7.59 -9.99 -0.28
CA GLY A 174 -7.83 -10.25 1.14
C GLY A 174 -7.02 -9.39 2.12
N TRP A 175 -6.49 -8.24 1.67
CA TRP A 175 -5.73 -7.30 2.51
C TRP A 175 -4.53 -7.96 3.21
N GLU A 176 -4.22 -7.56 4.45
CA GLU A 176 -3.11 -8.07 5.24
C GLU A 176 -3.21 -9.56 5.59
N ARG A 177 -4.43 -10.14 5.52
CA ARG A 177 -4.66 -11.57 5.70
C ARG A 177 -4.53 -12.38 4.40
N GLY A 178 -4.40 -11.69 3.27
CA GLY A 178 -4.16 -12.28 1.97
C GLY A 178 -2.72 -12.78 1.81
N PRO A 179 -2.41 -13.43 0.68
CA PRO A 179 -1.08 -14.01 0.45
C PRO A 179 0.03 -12.96 0.28
N LEU A 180 -0.34 -11.69 0.10
CA LEU A 180 0.61 -10.60 -0.05
C LEU A 180 1.08 -10.04 1.31
N GLY A 181 0.28 -10.18 2.37
CA GLY A 181 0.58 -9.62 3.68
C GLY A 181 0.53 -8.08 3.70
N TYR A 182 1.47 -7.48 4.43
CA TYR A 182 1.56 -6.05 4.69
C TYR A 182 2.45 -5.31 3.69
N PRO A 183 2.12 -4.05 3.34
CA PRO A 183 3.00 -3.24 2.53
C PRO A 183 4.32 -2.95 3.26
N THR A 184 5.41 -2.98 2.50
CA THR A 184 6.77 -2.69 2.97
C THR A 184 7.37 -1.45 2.33
N THR A 185 6.67 -0.87 1.35
CA THR A 185 7.01 0.41 0.72
C THR A 185 5.75 1.22 0.53
N ASP A 186 5.90 2.54 0.45
CA ASP A 186 4.97 3.39 -0.29
C ASP A 186 4.87 2.97 -1.76
N GLU A 187 3.94 3.58 -2.49
CA GLU A 187 3.83 3.38 -3.93
C GLU A 187 5.05 3.98 -4.64
N LEU A 188 5.85 3.12 -5.27
CA LEU A 188 7.04 3.47 -6.01
C LEU A 188 6.74 3.64 -7.49
N THR A 189 7.48 4.53 -8.14
CA THR A 189 7.43 4.69 -9.61
C THR A 189 8.36 3.68 -10.26
N ALA A 190 7.87 2.98 -11.29
CA ALA A 190 8.70 2.09 -12.09
C ALA A 190 9.83 2.89 -12.79
N PRO A 191 11.02 2.32 -13.02
CA PRO A 191 12.16 3.07 -13.57
C PRO A 191 11.93 3.74 -14.93
N ASP A 192 10.97 3.25 -15.71
CA ASP A 192 10.56 3.84 -17.00
C ASP A 192 9.64 5.08 -16.85
N GLY A 193 9.22 5.40 -15.61
CA GLY A 193 8.30 6.49 -15.29
C GLY A 193 6.82 6.20 -15.57
N VAL A 194 6.47 5.03 -16.13
CA VAL A 194 5.13 4.72 -16.61
C VAL A 194 4.28 4.08 -15.53
N GLY A 195 4.76 3.00 -14.94
CA GLY A 195 4.02 2.22 -13.97
C GLY A 195 4.24 2.63 -12.52
N ARG A 196 3.53 1.93 -11.65
CA ARG A 196 3.62 2.05 -10.20
C ARG A 196 3.67 0.68 -9.54
N TYR A 197 4.27 0.56 -8.37
CA TYR A 197 4.26 -0.69 -7.62
C TYR A 197 4.40 -0.47 -6.12
N ASN A 198 3.80 -1.35 -5.34
CA ASN A 198 4.10 -1.51 -3.91
C ASN A 198 4.75 -2.88 -3.70
N GLN A 199 5.72 -2.94 -2.80
CA GLN A 199 6.23 -4.20 -2.27
C GLN A 199 5.48 -4.57 -0.99
N PHE A 200 5.36 -5.87 -0.77
CA PHE A 200 4.72 -6.45 0.40
C PHE A 200 5.60 -7.57 0.97
N ASN A 201 5.42 -7.88 2.26
CA ASN A 201 6.23 -8.89 2.95
C ASN A 201 5.90 -10.34 2.56
N GLY A 202 4.82 -10.57 1.80
CA GLY A 202 4.41 -11.90 1.34
C GLY A 202 4.05 -12.81 2.51
N ASP A 203 4.59 -14.04 2.49
CA ASP A 203 4.41 -15.02 3.57
C ASP A 203 5.41 -14.85 4.73
N GLY A 204 6.22 -13.78 4.69
CA GLY A 204 7.30 -13.52 5.65
C GLY A 204 8.62 -14.25 5.33
N VAL A 205 8.63 -15.15 4.35
CA VAL A 205 9.84 -15.84 3.85
C VAL A 205 10.19 -15.34 2.45
N PHE A 206 9.20 -15.24 1.57
CA PHE A 206 9.35 -14.79 0.20
C PHE A 206 8.58 -13.49 -0.05
N PRO A 207 9.12 -12.62 -0.92
CA PRO A 207 8.52 -11.31 -1.16
C PRO A 207 7.21 -11.42 -1.93
N ALA A 208 6.43 -10.34 -1.86
CA ALA A 208 5.29 -10.13 -2.73
C ALA A 208 5.26 -8.70 -3.26
N GLY A 209 4.49 -8.48 -4.32
CA GLY A 209 4.35 -7.18 -4.94
C GLY A 209 3.08 -7.09 -5.75
N ILE A 210 2.53 -5.88 -5.83
CA ILE A 210 1.53 -5.55 -6.84
C ILE A 210 2.12 -4.47 -7.73
N VAL A 211 2.09 -4.72 -9.03
CA VAL A 211 2.59 -3.81 -10.06
C VAL A 211 1.43 -3.40 -10.93
N TRP A 212 1.33 -2.10 -11.20
CA TRP A 212 0.33 -1.50 -12.07
C TRP A 212 1.00 -0.81 -13.26
N SER A 213 0.38 -0.94 -14.43
CA SER A 213 0.63 -0.08 -15.59
C SER A 213 -0.68 0.32 -16.25
N PRO A 214 -0.72 1.41 -17.03
CA PRO A 214 -1.90 1.78 -17.82
C PRO A 214 -2.35 0.67 -18.79
N GLN A 215 -1.41 -0.14 -19.29
CA GLN A 215 -1.66 -1.16 -20.31
C GLN A 215 -2.16 -2.48 -19.71
N THR A 216 -1.68 -2.86 -18.53
CA THR A 216 -1.97 -4.17 -17.92
C THR A 216 -2.93 -4.08 -16.74
N GLY A 217 -3.08 -2.92 -16.11
CA GLY A 217 -3.75 -2.83 -14.82
C GLY A 217 -2.89 -3.39 -13.69
N ALA A 218 -3.49 -3.60 -12.51
CA ALA A 218 -2.78 -4.04 -11.31
C ALA A 218 -2.76 -5.57 -11.20
N HIS A 219 -1.55 -6.13 -11.15
CA HIS A 219 -1.33 -7.58 -11.03
C HIS A 219 -0.35 -7.92 -9.92
N SER A 220 -0.62 -9.02 -9.24
CA SER A 220 0.23 -9.51 -8.14
C SER A 220 1.28 -10.50 -8.62
N VAL A 221 2.49 -10.34 -8.11
CA VAL A 221 3.57 -11.33 -8.12
C VAL A 221 3.87 -11.69 -6.67
N GLN A 222 4.12 -12.96 -6.36
CA GLN A 222 4.39 -13.38 -4.98
C GLN A 222 5.38 -14.55 -4.92
N GLY A 223 5.84 -14.86 -3.71
CA GLY A 223 6.70 -16.00 -3.48
C GLY A 223 8.03 -15.95 -4.25
N VAL A 224 8.50 -17.14 -4.59
CA VAL A 224 9.67 -17.38 -5.45
C VAL A 224 9.56 -16.76 -6.85
N ILE A 225 8.34 -16.57 -7.38
CA ILE A 225 8.14 -15.87 -8.66
C ILE A 225 8.42 -14.39 -8.50
N ALA A 226 7.92 -13.74 -7.43
CA ALA A 226 8.26 -12.36 -7.12
C ALA A 226 9.76 -12.18 -6.86
N GLN A 227 10.39 -13.11 -6.14
CA GLN A 227 11.84 -13.08 -5.93
C GLN A 227 12.60 -13.07 -7.26
N ARG A 228 12.26 -14.00 -8.17
CA ARG A 228 12.89 -14.06 -9.50
C ARG A 228 12.63 -12.80 -10.32
N TYR A 229 11.40 -12.27 -10.26
CA TYR A 229 11.05 -11.03 -10.95
C TYR A 229 11.87 -9.84 -10.45
N ILE A 230 12.09 -9.72 -9.14
CA ILE A 230 12.95 -8.67 -8.55
C ILE A 230 14.41 -8.84 -8.98
N GLU A 231 14.94 -10.07 -9.00
CA GLU A 231 16.30 -10.35 -9.51
C GLU A 231 16.46 -9.96 -10.98
N GLN A 232 15.38 -10.02 -11.76
CA GLN A 232 15.32 -9.54 -13.15
C GLN A 232 15.00 -8.05 -13.27
N SER A 233 15.21 -7.27 -12.20
CA SER A 233 14.97 -5.81 -12.14
C SER A 233 13.49 -5.38 -12.24
N GLY A 234 12.56 -6.31 -11.99
CA GLY A 234 11.13 -6.06 -11.91
C GLY A 234 10.57 -5.35 -13.15
N PRO A 235 9.70 -4.34 -12.99
CA PRO A 235 9.06 -3.66 -14.13
C PRO A 235 10.03 -2.87 -15.01
N GLY A 236 11.21 -2.50 -14.49
CA GLY A 236 12.26 -1.84 -15.27
C GLY A 236 13.17 -2.81 -16.04
N GLY A 237 12.98 -4.12 -15.87
CA GLY A 237 13.79 -5.16 -16.49
C GLY A 237 13.24 -5.71 -17.79
N VAL A 238 13.90 -6.76 -18.30
CA VAL A 238 13.54 -7.42 -19.57
C VAL A 238 12.13 -8.01 -19.58
N LEU A 239 11.62 -8.37 -18.40
CA LEU A 239 10.29 -8.98 -18.26
C LEU A 239 9.16 -7.96 -18.40
N GLY A 240 9.40 -6.67 -18.08
CA GLY A 240 8.37 -5.64 -18.10
C GLY A 240 7.25 -5.89 -17.08
N TYR A 241 6.05 -5.37 -17.34
CA TYR A 241 4.92 -5.42 -16.42
C TYR A 241 4.22 -6.77 -16.41
N PRO A 242 3.72 -7.26 -15.25
CA PRO A 242 2.86 -8.43 -15.22
C PRO A 242 1.53 -8.18 -15.97
N THR A 243 1.07 -9.20 -16.70
CA THR A 243 -0.21 -9.24 -17.43
C THR A 243 -1.23 -10.20 -16.80
N THR A 244 -0.82 -10.89 -15.74
CA THR A 244 -1.60 -11.88 -15.00
C THR A 244 -1.18 -11.81 -13.54
N ASP A 245 -2.09 -12.18 -12.65
CA ASP A 245 -1.70 -12.56 -11.28
C ASP A 245 -0.96 -13.89 -11.31
N GLU A 246 -0.46 -14.32 -10.14
CA GLU A 246 0.15 -15.64 -10.01
C GLU A 246 -0.93 -16.73 -10.09
N LEU A 247 -0.90 -17.49 -11.19
CA LEU A 247 -1.85 -18.57 -11.47
C LEU A 247 -1.21 -19.94 -11.28
N GLY A 248 -2.03 -20.94 -10.92
CA GLY A 248 -1.61 -22.33 -11.01
C GLY A 248 -1.49 -22.77 -12.47
N THR A 249 -0.50 -23.61 -12.78
CA THR A 249 -0.37 -24.18 -14.12
C THR A 249 -1.52 -25.15 -14.42
N PRO A 250 -1.97 -25.24 -15.67
CA PRO A 250 -3.03 -26.17 -16.07
C PRO A 250 -2.80 -27.64 -15.71
N ASP A 251 -1.55 -28.11 -15.64
CA ASP A 251 -1.21 -29.48 -15.22
C ASP A 251 -1.20 -29.69 -13.68
N GLY A 252 -1.41 -28.62 -12.90
CA GLY A 252 -1.43 -28.64 -11.44
C GLY A 252 -0.07 -28.81 -10.76
N ARG A 253 1.05 -28.78 -11.49
CA ARG A 253 2.40 -29.03 -10.94
C ARG A 253 3.15 -27.78 -10.50
N GLY A 254 2.73 -26.61 -10.98
CA GLY A 254 3.47 -25.37 -10.81
C GLY A 254 2.60 -24.13 -10.73
N ARG A 255 3.27 -22.98 -10.76
CA ARG A 255 2.66 -21.65 -10.80
C ARG A 255 3.37 -20.77 -11.80
N PHE A 256 2.72 -19.74 -12.30
CA PHE A 256 3.32 -18.82 -13.26
C PHE A 256 2.73 -17.41 -13.19
N ASN A 257 3.51 -16.45 -13.71
CA ASN A 257 3.04 -15.15 -14.15
C ASN A 257 3.49 -14.92 -15.61
N HIS A 258 2.66 -14.23 -16.38
CA HIS A 258 3.02 -13.64 -17.68
C HIS A 258 3.32 -12.15 -17.55
N PHE A 259 4.18 -11.65 -18.45
CA PHE A 259 4.66 -10.27 -18.45
C PHE A 259 4.78 -9.70 -19.88
N THR A 260 4.85 -8.37 -19.99
CA THR A 260 4.81 -7.60 -21.26
C THR A 260 6.14 -7.54 -22.02
N GLY A 261 7.24 -8.06 -21.48
CA GLY A 261 8.59 -7.96 -22.05
C GLY A 261 8.63 -8.27 -23.54
N THR A 262 9.61 -7.73 -24.28
CA THR A 262 9.63 -7.80 -25.75
C THR A 262 9.52 -9.23 -26.28
N GLY A 263 8.50 -9.51 -27.10
CA GLY A 263 8.16 -10.87 -27.57
C GLY A 263 7.36 -11.71 -26.54
N GLY A 264 6.90 -11.08 -25.47
CA GLY A 264 6.29 -11.69 -24.30
C GLY A 264 7.32 -12.28 -23.33
N ALA A 265 6.97 -12.30 -22.05
CA ALA A 265 7.80 -12.89 -21.00
C ALA A 265 6.94 -13.71 -20.02
N SER A 266 7.54 -14.68 -19.34
CA SER A 266 6.88 -15.49 -18.31
C SER A 266 7.89 -15.98 -17.29
N ILE A 267 7.46 -16.11 -16.04
CA ILE A 267 8.19 -16.87 -15.03
C ILE A 267 7.32 -18.05 -14.66
N TYR A 268 7.88 -19.26 -14.72
CA TYR A 268 7.25 -20.49 -14.26
C TYR A 268 8.02 -21.06 -13.08
N TRP A 269 7.31 -21.60 -12.11
CA TRP A 269 7.88 -22.25 -10.95
C TRP A 269 7.28 -23.64 -10.73
N THR A 270 8.12 -24.59 -10.35
CA THR A 270 7.71 -25.85 -9.70
C THR A 270 8.59 -26.13 -8.49
N PRO A 271 8.15 -26.97 -7.53
CA PRO A 271 9.00 -27.41 -6.43
C PRO A 271 10.31 -28.09 -6.87
N ARG A 272 10.34 -28.68 -8.08
CA ARG A 272 11.50 -29.42 -8.60
C ARG A 272 12.50 -28.50 -9.32
N THR A 273 12.00 -27.56 -10.11
CA THR A 273 12.84 -26.76 -11.01
C THR A 273 13.21 -25.41 -10.41
N GLY A 274 12.44 -24.88 -9.46
CA GLY A 274 12.56 -23.48 -9.07
C GLY A 274 11.91 -22.55 -10.08
N ALA A 275 12.04 -21.23 -9.86
CA ALA A 275 11.41 -20.20 -10.67
C ALA A 275 12.36 -19.76 -11.79
N HIS A 276 11.93 -19.92 -13.04
CA HIS A 276 12.72 -19.56 -14.23
C HIS A 276 11.92 -18.72 -15.19
N GLU A 277 12.55 -17.65 -15.66
CA GLU A 277 12.05 -16.78 -16.70
C GLU A 277 12.32 -17.33 -18.09
N VAL A 278 11.35 -17.16 -18.97
CA VAL A 278 11.44 -17.46 -20.40
C VAL A 278 10.81 -16.30 -21.15
N TYR A 279 11.51 -15.73 -22.13
CA TYR A 279 11.03 -14.56 -22.85
C TYR A 279 11.39 -14.60 -24.34
N GLY A 280 10.90 -13.61 -25.09
CA GLY A 280 11.23 -13.44 -26.51
C GLY A 280 10.87 -14.64 -27.39
N GLY A 281 11.69 -14.89 -28.42
CA GLY A 281 11.46 -15.95 -29.40
C GLY A 281 11.41 -17.35 -28.79
N ILE A 282 12.21 -17.61 -27.75
CA ILE A 282 12.22 -18.89 -27.04
C ILE A 282 10.87 -19.17 -26.38
N ARG A 283 10.32 -18.18 -25.65
CA ARG A 283 8.98 -18.29 -25.06
C ARG A 283 7.90 -18.50 -26.12
N VAL A 284 7.99 -17.78 -27.25
CA VAL A 284 7.03 -17.92 -28.35
C VAL A 284 7.07 -19.33 -28.94
N ARG A 285 8.24 -19.93 -29.12
CA ARG A 285 8.34 -21.31 -29.59
C ARG A 285 7.78 -22.29 -28.57
N TRP A 286 8.14 -22.16 -27.30
CA TRP A 286 7.64 -23.04 -26.24
C TRP A 286 6.12 -22.97 -26.06
N SER A 287 5.52 -21.77 -26.21
CA SER A 287 4.07 -21.62 -26.17
C SER A 287 3.35 -22.34 -27.31
N GLN A 288 3.90 -22.29 -28.53
CA GLN A 288 3.38 -23.00 -29.69
C GLN A 288 3.42 -24.53 -29.53
N LEU A 289 4.38 -25.03 -28.74
CA LEU A 289 4.51 -26.45 -28.41
C LEU A 289 3.54 -26.91 -27.31
N GLY A 290 2.83 -25.98 -26.67
CA GLY A 290 1.89 -26.28 -25.58
C GLY A 290 2.43 -26.02 -24.18
N TRP A 291 3.38 -25.10 -24.03
CA TRP A 291 3.90 -24.65 -22.72
C TRP A 291 4.42 -25.80 -21.85
N GLU A 292 4.11 -25.81 -20.55
CA GLU A 292 4.56 -26.81 -19.58
C GLU A 292 4.03 -28.22 -19.86
N ARG A 293 2.99 -28.33 -20.70
CA ARG A 293 2.44 -29.62 -21.17
C ARG A 293 3.09 -30.12 -22.45
N SER A 294 3.98 -29.32 -23.06
CA SER A 294 4.75 -29.74 -24.23
C SER A 294 5.71 -30.87 -23.87
N TYR A 295 6.30 -31.50 -24.89
CA TYR A 295 7.32 -32.53 -24.69
C TYR A 295 8.58 -32.00 -23.99
N LEU A 296 8.79 -30.68 -23.94
CA LEU A 296 9.92 -30.05 -23.24
C LEU A 296 9.70 -29.96 -21.72
N GLY A 297 8.45 -29.86 -21.27
CA GLY A 297 8.11 -29.63 -19.85
C GLY A 297 8.39 -28.20 -19.38
N TYR A 298 8.76 -28.07 -18.10
CA TYR A 298 9.04 -26.78 -17.45
C TYR A 298 10.44 -26.25 -17.73
N PRO A 299 10.66 -24.93 -17.72
CA PRO A 299 12.00 -24.36 -17.76
C PRO A 299 12.82 -24.75 -16.50
N VAL A 300 14.10 -25.04 -16.71
CA VAL A 300 15.07 -25.36 -15.65
C VAL A 300 16.21 -24.35 -15.57
N THR A 301 16.31 -23.45 -16.54
CA THR A 301 17.19 -22.28 -16.52
C THR A 301 16.44 -21.04 -17.01
N GLY A 302 16.91 -19.87 -16.59
CA GLY A 302 16.71 -18.64 -17.36
C GLY A 302 17.40 -18.69 -18.73
N GLU A 303 17.25 -17.63 -19.53
CA GLU A 303 17.94 -17.53 -20.82
C GLU A 303 19.44 -17.23 -20.62
N TYR A 304 20.31 -18.01 -21.26
CA TYR A 304 21.77 -17.83 -21.22
C TYR A 304 22.36 -17.69 -22.62
N GLY A 305 23.56 -17.12 -22.70
CA GLY A 305 24.28 -16.92 -23.96
C GLY A 305 24.91 -18.21 -24.49
N THR A 306 24.82 -18.43 -25.80
CA THR A 306 25.53 -19.49 -26.52
C THR A 306 26.37 -18.92 -27.65
N GLU A 307 27.26 -19.73 -28.24
CA GLU A 307 28.04 -19.31 -29.41
C GLU A 307 27.15 -18.91 -30.60
N GLN A 308 25.97 -19.53 -30.73
CA GLN A 308 25.01 -19.30 -31.82
C GLN A 308 23.96 -18.23 -31.48
N GLY A 309 23.74 -17.93 -30.19
CA GLY A 309 22.83 -16.87 -29.75
C GLY A 309 22.46 -16.97 -28.27
N ARG A 310 21.24 -17.47 -28.01
CA ARG A 310 20.65 -17.58 -26.68
C ARG A 310 19.92 -18.91 -26.53
N ALA A 311 19.83 -19.45 -25.32
CA ALA A 311 19.16 -20.71 -25.04
C ALA A 311 18.46 -20.71 -23.68
N SER A 312 17.42 -21.53 -23.55
CA SER A 312 16.86 -21.93 -22.26
C SER A 312 16.72 -23.45 -22.22
N GLU A 313 17.09 -24.05 -21.09
CA GLU A 313 16.86 -25.47 -20.83
C GLU A 313 15.48 -25.70 -20.22
N PHE A 314 14.89 -26.84 -20.57
CA PHE A 314 13.64 -27.36 -20.05
C PHE A 314 13.85 -28.78 -19.49
N GLU A 315 12.89 -29.31 -18.73
CA GLU A 315 13.00 -30.64 -18.08
C GLU A 315 13.45 -31.75 -19.06
N HIS A 316 13.00 -31.69 -20.31
CA HIS A 316 13.19 -32.73 -21.31
C HIS A 316 13.78 -32.22 -22.63
N GLY A 317 14.44 -31.06 -22.62
CA GLY A 317 15.07 -30.53 -23.83
C GLY A 317 15.56 -29.10 -23.64
N PHE A 318 15.81 -28.41 -24.74
CA PHE A 318 16.18 -26.99 -24.73
C PHE A 318 15.67 -26.31 -25.99
N VAL A 319 15.58 -24.98 -25.95
CA VAL A 319 15.23 -24.15 -27.10
C VAL A 319 16.32 -23.11 -27.29
N GLU A 320 16.82 -22.99 -28.52
CA GLU A 320 17.84 -22.04 -28.92
C GLU A 320 17.26 -20.98 -29.87
N TRP A 321 17.62 -19.72 -29.64
CA TRP A 321 17.48 -18.63 -30.58
C TRP A 321 18.82 -18.29 -31.21
N HIS A 322 18.85 -18.23 -32.54
CA HIS A 322 20.05 -18.02 -33.35
C HIS A 322 20.18 -16.54 -33.74
N ARG A 323 21.30 -15.91 -33.39
CA ARG A 323 21.48 -14.46 -33.58
C ARG A 323 21.69 -14.04 -35.03
N ASP A 324 22.15 -14.96 -35.87
CA ASP A 324 22.55 -14.73 -37.26
C ASP A 324 21.36 -14.68 -38.22
N ASN A 325 20.32 -15.47 -37.96
CA ASN A 325 19.15 -15.58 -38.83
C ASN A 325 17.80 -15.44 -38.10
N GLY A 326 17.81 -15.31 -36.76
CA GLY A 326 16.60 -15.20 -35.94
C GLY A 326 15.80 -16.49 -35.76
N ALA A 327 16.33 -17.64 -36.21
CA ALA A 327 15.66 -18.93 -36.06
C ALA A 327 15.53 -19.31 -34.58
N VAL A 328 14.41 -19.95 -34.24
CA VAL A 328 14.17 -20.55 -32.92
C VAL A 328 13.97 -22.05 -33.11
N VAL A 329 14.85 -22.85 -32.52
CA VAL A 329 14.88 -24.31 -32.71
C VAL A 329 14.81 -25.01 -31.36
N ASP A 330 13.93 -26.00 -31.25
CA ASP A 330 13.70 -26.84 -30.08
C ASP A 330 14.33 -28.23 -30.27
N PHE A 331 14.96 -28.74 -29.21
CA PHE A 331 15.66 -30.02 -29.22
C PHE A 331 15.23 -30.86 -28.01
N PRO A 332 14.88 -32.16 -28.20
CA PRO A 332 14.66 -33.06 -27.09
C PRO A 332 16.00 -33.41 -26.40
N LYS A 333 15.95 -33.68 -25.10
CA LYS A 333 17.07 -34.25 -24.34
C LYS A 333 17.26 -35.70 -24.79
N ARG A 334 18.50 -36.06 -25.13
CA ARG A 334 18.86 -37.40 -25.61
C ARG A 334 18.78 -38.46 -24.51
#